data_AF-A0A1Q4DRU0-F1
#
_entry.id   AF-A0A1Q4DRU0-F1
#
_cell.length_a   1.000
_cell.length_b   1.000
_cell.length_c   1.000
_cell.angle_alpha   90.00
_cell.angle_beta   90.00
_cell.angle_gamma   90.00
#
_symmetry.space_group_name_H-M   'P 1'
#
loop_
_entity.id
_entity.type
_entity.pdbx_description
1 polymer ?
#
loop_
_entity_poly.entity_id
_entity_poly.type
_entity_poly.pdbx_seq_one_letter_code
_entity_poly.pdbx_strand_id
1 'polypeptide(L)'
;MVGVELPGADEGDRQGDIMGAQWRLWMASIEESGAVGAAGGYVVDPERAQECIAELSRIAADVRRSVISSQQFYFDPPGYDVVSTNAARQGAVMGERALTYVRAWAAQIEATRDALQRQVDAYPAVEQSNSRLT
;
A
#
# COMPACT_ATOMS: atom_id res chain seq x y z
N MET A 1 -36.84 -9.35 -33.99
CA MET A 1 -36.40 -9.69 -32.63
C MET A 1 -35.10 -10.48 -32.77
N VAL A 2 -33.96 -9.81 -32.66
CA VAL A 2 -32.63 -10.41 -32.73
C VAL A 2 -31.87 -9.85 -31.53
N GLY A 3 -31.56 -10.72 -30.57
CA GLY A 3 -30.76 -10.39 -29.40
C GLY A 3 -29.30 -10.26 -29.82
N VAL A 4 -28.69 -9.12 -29.51
CA VAL A 4 -27.25 -8.89 -29.63
C VAL A 4 -26.70 -9.00 -28.22
N GLU A 5 -25.99 -10.09 -27.93
CA GLU A 5 -25.18 -10.25 -26.72
C GLU A 5 -23.99 -9.29 -26.78
N LEU A 6 -23.83 -8.47 -25.73
CA LEU A 6 -22.66 -7.64 -25.50
C LEU A 6 -21.52 -8.53 -24.96
N PRO A 7 -20.31 -8.47 -25.52
CA PRO A 7 -19.17 -9.17 -24.95
C PRO A 7 -18.73 -8.51 -23.64
N GLY A 8 -18.76 -9.28 -22.56
CA GLY A 8 -17.69 -9.33 -21.57
C GLY A 8 -17.45 -8.07 -20.74
N ALA A 9 -18.39 -7.73 -19.86
CA ALA A 9 -18.08 -7.01 -18.65
C ALA A 9 -17.28 -7.93 -17.70
N ASP A 10 -15.96 -8.05 -17.88
CA ASP A 10 -15.10 -8.86 -16.99
C ASP A 10 -13.64 -8.36 -16.96
N GLU A 11 -13.41 -7.05 -17.08
CA GLU A 11 -12.06 -6.47 -16.98
C GLU A 11 -11.82 -5.61 -15.74
N GLY A 12 -12.88 -5.35 -14.95
CA GLY A 12 -12.79 -4.57 -13.71
C GLY A 12 -12.34 -5.37 -12.47
N ASP A 13 -12.57 -6.68 -12.43
CA ASP A 13 -12.25 -7.53 -11.27
C ASP A 13 -10.81 -8.05 -11.27
N ARG A 14 -10.20 -8.21 -12.45
CA ARG A 14 -8.84 -8.77 -12.54
C ARG A 14 -7.79 -7.85 -11.94
N GLN A 15 -7.99 -6.53 -11.96
CA GLN A 15 -6.99 -5.58 -11.47
C GLN A 15 -6.98 -5.46 -9.94
N GLY A 16 -8.15 -5.62 -9.30
CA GLY A 16 -8.24 -5.78 -7.84
C GLY A 16 -7.65 -7.13 -7.38
N ASP A 17 -7.84 -8.18 -8.17
CA ASP A 17 -7.31 -9.51 -7.87
C ASP A 17 -5.79 -9.61 -8.09
N ILE A 18 -5.24 -8.89 -9.08
CA ILE A 18 -3.79 -8.79 -9.28
C ILE A 18 -3.12 -8.07 -8.11
N MET A 19 -3.69 -6.96 -7.62
CA MET A 19 -3.16 -6.26 -6.43
C MET A 19 -3.26 -7.14 -5.18
N GLY A 20 -4.34 -7.90 -5.03
CA GLY A 20 -4.51 -8.87 -3.94
C GLY A 20 -3.56 -10.06 -4.04
N ALA A 21 -3.27 -10.55 -5.26
CA ALA A 21 -2.34 -11.63 -5.51
C ALA A 21 -0.89 -11.20 -5.30
N GLN A 22 -0.52 -10.00 -5.75
CA GLN A 22 0.80 -9.43 -5.53
C GLN A 22 1.05 -9.12 -4.04
N TRP A 23 0.02 -8.63 -3.32
CA TRP A 23 0.06 -8.50 -1.87
C TRP A 23 0.26 -9.84 -1.17
N ARG A 24 -0.48 -10.89 -1.57
CA ARG A 24 -0.34 -12.25 -1.02
C ARG A 24 1.05 -12.83 -1.29
N LEU A 25 1.62 -12.63 -2.48
CA LEU A 25 2.97 -13.06 -2.83
C LEU A 25 4.04 -12.30 -2.05
N TRP A 26 3.84 -10.99 -1.84
CA TRP A 26 4.73 -10.19 -1.01
C TRP A 26 4.67 -10.59 0.48
N MET A 27 3.47 -10.84 1.02
CA MET A 27 3.28 -11.38 2.37
C MET A 27 3.89 -12.78 2.52
N ALA A 28 3.72 -13.66 1.52
CA ALA A 28 4.34 -14.98 1.50
C ALA A 28 5.88 -14.88 1.43
N SER A 29 6.42 -13.92 0.66
CA SER A 29 7.86 -13.65 0.62
C SER A 29 8.39 -13.14 1.98
N ILE A 30 7.60 -12.38 2.74
CA ILE A 30 7.94 -11.97 4.11
C ILE A 30 7.94 -13.17 5.06
N GLU A 31 6.94 -14.03 4.98
CA GLU A 31 6.87 -15.26 5.78
C GLU A 31 8.02 -16.22 5.43
N GLU A 32 8.35 -16.39 4.16
CA GLU A 32 9.46 -17.22 3.68
C GLU A 32 10.83 -16.63 4.07
N SER A 33 10.97 -15.30 4.05
CA SER A 33 12.16 -14.61 4.58
C SER A 33 12.25 -14.72 6.12
N GLY A 34 11.11 -14.82 6.80
CA GLY A 34 11.00 -15.07 8.24
C GLY A 34 11.26 -16.52 8.64
N ALA A 35 11.23 -17.46 7.69
CA ALA A 35 11.43 -18.89 7.91
C ALA A 35 12.91 -19.32 7.94
N VAL A 36 13.87 -18.40 7.67
CA VAL A 36 15.32 -18.67 7.79
C VAL A 36 15.83 -18.63 9.24
N GLY A 37 14.95 -18.90 10.22
CA GLY A 37 15.25 -18.86 11.65
C GLY A 37 14.86 -20.12 12.43
N ALA A 38 14.65 -21.26 11.78
CA ALA A 38 14.32 -22.52 12.47
C ALA A 38 15.59 -23.37 12.73
N ALA A 39 16.53 -22.86 13.54
CA ALA A 39 17.55 -23.65 14.29
C ALA A 39 18.56 -22.80 15.10
N GLY A 40 18.54 -21.47 15.01
CA GLY A 40 19.44 -20.59 15.77
C GLY A 40 18.69 -19.30 16.07
N GLY A 41 18.98 -18.67 17.22
CA GLY A 41 18.21 -17.55 17.76
C GLY A 41 17.81 -16.48 16.74
N TYR A 42 16.63 -15.92 16.91
CA TYR A 42 16.18 -14.72 16.19
C TYR A 42 17.15 -13.57 16.49
N VAL A 43 18.18 -13.42 15.66
CA VAL A 43 19.06 -12.25 15.69
C VAL A 43 18.36 -11.19 14.85
N VAL A 44 17.72 -10.24 15.53
CA VAL A 44 17.23 -9.03 14.85
C VAL A 44 18.44 -8.15 14.61
N ASP A 45 18.64 -7.72 13.37
CA ASP A 45 19.61 -6.71 12.99
C ASP A 45 18.96 -5.32 13.15
N PRO A 46 19.26 -4.59 14.24
CA PRO A 46 18.61 -3.31 14.51
C PRO A 46 19.02 -2.23 13.50
N GLU A 47 20.21 -2.32 12.90
CA GLU A 47 20.69 -1.34 11.93
C GLU A 47 19.88 -1.46 10.64
N ARG A 48 19.71 -2.68 10.11
CA ARG A 48 18.86 -2.91 8.93
C ARG A 48 17.39 -2.56 9.16
N ALA A 49 16.89 -2.79 10.38
CA ALA A 49 15.53 -2.38 10.74
C ALA A 49 15.39 -0.85 10.74
N GLN A 50 16.38 -0.11 11.26
CA GLN A 50 16.40 1.35 11.22
C GLN A 50 16.48 1.91 9.80
N GLU A 51 17.29 1.31 8.93
CA GLU A 51 17.34 1.65 7.50
C GLU A 51 15.97 1.47 6.83
N CYS A 52 15.29 0.35 7.11
CA CYS A 52 13.95 0.09 6.59
C CYS A 52 12.93 1.13 7.10
N ILE A 53 12.98 1.50 8.38
CA ILE A 53 12.13 2.55 8.97
C ILE A 53 12.36 3.90 8.28
N ALA A 54 13.62 4.25 8.02
CA ALA A 54 13.97 5.49 7.33
C ALA A 54 13.42 5.50 5.90
N GLU A 55 13.55 4.39 5.17
CA GLU A 55 13.05 4.25 3.81
C GLU A 55 11.52 4.31 3.75
N LEU A 56 10.82 3.61 4.64
CA LEU A 56 9.36 3.69 4.76
C LEU A 56 8.89 5.12 5.06
N SER A 57 9.63 5.85 5.91
CA SER A 57 9.34 7.25 6.22
C SER A 57 9.50 8.14 5.00
N ARG A 58 10.56 7.93 4.20
CA ARG A 58 10.80 8.67 2.97
C ARG A 58 9.68 8.42 1.95
N ILE A 59 9.32 7.15 1.72
CA ILE A 59 8.26 6.77 0.79
C ILE A 59 6.92 7.38 1.24
N ALA A 60 6.55 7.27 2.52
CA ALA A 60 5.32 7.87 3.03
C ALA A 60 5.27 9.39 2.81
N ALA A 61 6.40 10.09 3.02
CA ALA A 61 6.50 11.53 2.78
C ALA A 61 6.33 11.89 1.28
N ASP A 62 6.93 11.11 0.38
CA ASP A 62 6.81 11.30 -1.06
C ASP A 62 5.37 11.05 -1.56
N VAL A 63 4.71 10.01 -1.03
CA VAL A 63 3.30 9.72 -1.32
C VAL A 63 2.40 10.86 -0.81
N ARG A 64 2.60 11.34 0.43
CA ARG A 64 1.84 12.47 0.98
C ARG A 64 2.02 13.76 0.19
N ARG A 65 3.25 14.04 -0.27
CA ARG A 65 3.53 15.20 -1.13
C ARG A 65 2.70 15.14 -2.42
N SER A 66 2.58 13.95 -3.00
CA SER A 66 1.76 13.70 -4.19
C SER A 66 0.26 13.90 -3.94
N VAL A 67 -0.23 13.60 -2.72
CA VAL A 67 -1.62 13.87 -2.34
C VAL A 67 -1.87 15.38 -2.18
N ILE A 68 -0.93 16.12 -1.59
CA ILE A 68 -1.05 17.58 -1.37
C ILE A 68 -1.07 18.32 -2.71
N SER A 69 -0.26 17.91 -3.69
CA SER A 69 -0.27 18.52 -5.02
C SER A 69 -1.51 18.22 -5.84
N SER A 70 -2.26 17.16 -5.49
CA SER A 70 -3.47 16.72 -6.21
C SER A 70 -4.76 17.36 -5.67
N GLN A 71 -4.68 18.53 -5.04
CA GLN A 71 -5.85 19.23 -4.46
C GLN A 71 -6.90 19.50 -5.55
N GLN A 72 -7.99 18.71 -5.47
CA GLN A 72 -9.17 18.68 -6.34
C GLN A 72 -8.92 18.37 -7.81
N PHE A 73 -9.27 17.13 -8.20
CA PHE A 73 -9.44 16.78 -9.60
C PHE A 73 -10.70 17.44 -10.16
N TYR A 74 -10.50 18.58 -10.81
CA TYR A 74 -11.52 19.24 -11.59
C TYR A 74 -11.27 18.98 -13.08
N PHE A 75 -12.30 18.50 -13.77
CA PHE A 75 -12.26 18.22 -15.20
C PHE A 75 -13.28 19.10 -15.90
N ASP A 76 -12.81 19.96 -16.80
CA ASP A 76 -13.72 20.71 -17.67
C ASP A 76 -14.28 19.79 -18.75
N PRO A 77 -15.60 19.80 -19.00
CA PRO A 77 -16.16 19.04 -20.10
C PRO A 77 -15.69 19.62 -21.45
N PRO A 78 -15.29 18.77 -22.41
CA PRO A 78 -14.82 19.23 -23.73
C PRO A 78 -15.94 19.82 -24.61
N GLY A 79 -17.20 19.69 -24.18
CA GLY A 79 -18.38 20.19 -24.87
C GLY A 79 -19.60 20.20 -23.94
N TYR A 80 -20.69 20.83 -24.42
CA TYR A 80 -21.94 20.98 -23.65
C TYR A 80 -22.91 19.81 -23.82
N ASP A 81 -22.54 18.78 -24.60
CA ASP A 81 -23.37 17.61 -24.76
C ASP A 81 -23.35 16.73 -23.49
N VAL A 82 -24.37 15.87 -23.38
CA VAL A 82 -24.57 15.00 -22.21
C VAL A 82 -23.41 14.01 -22.03
N VAL A 83 -22.77 13.57 -23.12
CA VAL A 83 -21.64 12.64 -23.05
C VAL A 83 -20.41 13.35 -22.49
N SER A 84 -20.08 14.53 -23.00
CA SER A 84 -18.97 15.36 -22.50
C SER A 84 -19.12 15.72 -21.02
N THR A 85 -20.33 16.11 -20.61
CA THR A 85 -20.62 16.42 -19.21
C THR A 85 -20.50 15.19 -18.31
N ASN A 86 -21.00 14.04 -18.77
CA ASN A 86 -20.86 12.79 -18.03
C ASN A 86 -19.40 12.32 -17.93
N ALA A 87 -18.61 12.49 -18.99
CA ALA A 87 -17.19 12.15 -18.98
C ALA A 87 -16.43 12.96 -17.94
N ALA A 88 -16.64 14.28 -17.89
CA ALA A 88 -16.06 15.16 -16.87
C ALA A 88 -16.46 14.73 -15.45
N ARG A 89 -17.75 14.43 -15.23
CA ARG A 89 -18.27 13.94 -13.94
C ARG A 89 -17.62 12.62 -13.52
N GLN A 90 -17.50 11.66 -14.43
CA GLN A 90 -16.86 10.37 -14.14
C GLN A 90 -15.36 10.53 -13.88
N GLY A 91 -14.69 11.41 -14.62
CA GLY A 91 -13.30 11.77 -14.36
C GLY A 91 -13.11 12.28 -12.93
N ALA A 92 -13.96 13.21 -12.48
CA ALA A 92 -13.91 13.74 -11.11
C ALA A 92 -14.07 12.62 -10.06
N VAL A 93 -15.05 11.74 -10.23
CA VAL A 93 -15.27 10.59 -9.33
C VAL A 93 -14.06 9.64 -9.31
N MET A 94 -13.47 9.35 -10.46
CA MET A 94 -12.27 8.52 -10.54
C MET A 94 -11.07 9.17 -9.84
N GLY A 95 -10.90 10.48 -9.99
CA GLY A 95 -9.88 11.26 -9.30
C GLY A 95 -10.05 11.23 -7.77
N GLU A 96 -11.27 11.41 -7.27
CA GLU A 96 -11.57 11.32 -5.84
C GLU A 96 -11.28 9.91 -5.27
N ARG A 97 -11.62 8.86 -6.03
CA ARG A 97 -11.28 7.48 -5.65
C ARG A 97 -9.78 7.26 -5.61
N ALA A 98 -9.05 7.71 -6.63
CA ALA A 98 -7.59 7.63 -6.65
C ALA A 98 -6.97 8.32 -5.43
N LEU A 99 -7.42 9.53 -5.08
CA LEU A 99 -6.98 10.22 -3.86
C LEU A 99 -7.21 9.39 -2.59
N THR A 100 -8.37 8.75 -2.50
CA THR A 100 -8.72 7.90 -1.36
C THR A 100 -7.76 6.72 -1.23
N TYR A 101 -7.45 6.04 -2.35
CA TYR A 101 -6.49 4.93 -2.37
C TYR A 101 -5.08 5.38 -2.00
N VAL A 102 -4.59 6.49 -2.56
CA VAL A 102 -3.24 6.99 -2.27
C VAL A 102 -3.11 7.40 -0.79
N ARG A 103 -4.15 8.01 -0.20
CA ARG A 103 -4.19 8.32 1.24
C ARG A 103 -4.16 7.07 2.11
N ALA A 104 -4.95 6.07 1.76
CA ALA A 104 -4.97 4.80 2.48
C ALA A 104 -3.60 4.10 2.41
N TRP A 105 -2.96 4.13 1.24
CA TRP A 105 -1.62 3.56 1.06
C TRP A 105 -0.56 4.27 1.91
N ALA A 106 -0.57 5.60 1.94
CA ALA A 106 0.32 6.36 2.82
C ALA A 106 0.14 5.98 4.30
N ALA A 107 -1.12 5.86 4.76
CA ALA A 107 -1.42 5.46 6.12
C ALA A 107 -0.95 4.04 6.45
N GLN A 108 -1.05 3.09 5.51
CA GLN A 108 -0.55 1.73 5.68
C GLN A 108 0.98 1.67 5.80
N ILE A 109 1.70 2.44 4.97
CA ILE A 109 3.17 2.53 5.06
C ILE A 109 3.59 3.05 6.44
N GLU A 110 2.91 4.08 6.95
CA GLU A 110 3.17 4.64 8.27
C GLU A 110 2.86 3.66 9.39
N ALA A 111 1.73 2.94 9.30
CA ALA A 111 1.39 1.91 10.28
C ALA A 111 2.44 0.80 10.33
N THR A 112 2.96 0.36 9.18
CA THR A 112 4.03 -0.64 9.07
C THR A 112 5.33 -0.12 9.68
N ARG A 113 5.72 1.12 9.37
CA ARG A 113 6.88 1.78 10.00
C ARG A 113 6.74 1.80 11.52
N ASP A 114 5.59 2.23 12.03
CA ASP A 114 5.36 2.35 13.47
C ASP A 114 5.32 0.99 14.17
N ALA A 115 4.88 -0.07 13.48
CA ALA A 115 4.97 -1.44 13.97
C ALA A 115 6.42 -1.92 14.05
N LEU A 116 7.22 -1.66 13.01
CA LEU A 116 8.64 -2.01 12.98
C LEU A 116 9.44 -1.24 14.04
N GLN A 117 9.17 0.05 14.22
CA GLN A 117 9.78 0.86 15.28
C GLN A 117 9.49 0.27 16.67
N ARG A 118 8.23 -0.10 16.95
CA ARG A 118 7.86 -0.75 18.22
C ARG A 118 8.59 -2.08 18.44
N GLN A 119 8.86 -2.85 17.38
CA GLN A 119 9.64 -4.08 17.48
C GLN A 119 11.11 -3.80 17.79
N VAL A 120 11.71 -2.81 17.14
CA VAL A 120 13.10 -2.37 17.41
C VAL A 120 13.24 -1.87 18.85
N ASP A 121 12.30 -1.05 19.33
CA ASP A 121 12.33 -0.50 20.68
C ASP A 121 12.18 -1.59 21.77
N ALA A 122 11.47 -2.68 21.46
CA ALA A 122 11.29 -3.81 22.36
C ALA A 122 12.52 -4.75 22.40
N TYR A 123 13.34 -4.74 21.35
CA TYR A 123 14.45 -5.69 21.20
C TYR A 123 15.48 -5.67 22.33
N PRO A 124 15.96 -4.50 22.83
CA PRO A 124 16.93 -4.46 23.92
C PRO A 124 16.44 -5.11 25.23
N ALA A 125 15.14 -5.04 25.51
CA ALA A 125 14.56 -5.66 26.71
C ALA A 125 14.54 -7.19 26.62
N VAL A 126 14.28 -7.73 25.42
CA VAL A 126 14.34 -9.17 25.15
C VAL A 126 15.77 -9.69 25.22
N GLU A 127 16.72 -8.96 24.63
CA GLU A 127 18.15 -9.31 24.66
C GLU A 127 18.70 -9.36 26.10
N GLN A 128 18.34 -8.38 26.93
CA GLN A 128 18.69 -8.35 28.36
C GLN A 128 18.05 -9.48 29.16
N SER A 129 16.85 -9.93 28.78
CA SER A 129 16.20 -11.07 29.42
C SER A 129 16.91 -12.39 29.07
N ASN A 130 17.27 -12.56 27.80
CA ASN A 130 17.96 -13.76 27.32
C ASN A 130 19.36 -13.91 27.91
N SER A 131 20.12 -12.81 27.99
CA SER A 131 21.47 -12.80 28.56
C SER A 131 21.52 -13.04 30.09
N ARG A 132 20.38 -12.97 30.80
CA ARG A 132 20.27 -13.37 32.22
C ARG A 132 19.93 -14.85 32.41
N LEU A 133 19.47 -15.53 31.36
CA LEU A 133 19.04 -16.93 31.39
C LEU A 133 20.15 -17.90 30.94
N THR A 134 21.20 -17.40 30.30
CA THR A 134 22.44 -18.11 29.91
C THR A 134 23.57 -17.80 30.88
#